data_AF-X1GCA1-F1
#
_entry.id   AF-X1GCA1-F1
#
_cell.length_a   1.000
_cell.length_b   1.000
_cell.length_c   1.000
_cell.angle_alpha   90.00
_cell.angle_beta   90.00
_cell.angle_gamma   90.00
#
_symmetry.space_group_name_H-M   'P 1'
#
loop_
_entity.id
_entity.type
_entity.pdbx_description
1 polymer ?
#
loop_
_entity_poly.entity_id
_entity_poly.type
_entity_poly.pdbx_seq_one_letter_code
_entity_poly.pdbx_strand_id
1 'polypeptide(L)'
;KVSPLKALEKQLTDEIDLILQNEPIYLEFLGKIRGVGPRISGSIIAQTMIRFERISSEEYKRLKEHHESHVIIDTQLTIASQDSNDTQVMVASQLAIDTHENNAFSFEQYSLAQKTENGYLIPTRRGIEAFDTVSKYWAWWGLHVVDGHAAKRRRGENINWNPKMRTLSWKIGRQFVMQGRGYRQIIDKEKDRLNEQRLPLGKCPHYEECKARLKKRKEPACKGHIHAMATRKAVKLFVSHLSQ
;
A
#
# COMPACT_ATOMS: atom_id res chain seq x y z
N LYS A 1 -20.05 30.15 -19.92
CA LYS A 1 -20.91 29.13 -19.27
C LYS A 1 -20.08 27.88 -19.04
N VAL A 2 -20.02 27.35 -17.80
CA VAL A 2 -19.36 26.07 -17.52
C VAL A 2 -20.18 24.95 -18.17
N SER A 3 -19.51 23.99 -18.81
CA SER A 3 -20.18 22.84 -19.42
C SER A 3 -20.99 22.08 -18.35
N PRO A 4 -22.24 21.65 -18.63
CA PRO A 4 -23.04 20.85 -17.70
C PRO A 4 -22.29 19.61 -17.18
N LEU A 5 -21.48 18.98 -18.04
CA LEU A 5 -20.67 17.81 -17.65
C LEU A 5 -19.58 18.15 -16.63
N LYS A 6 -18.94 19.33 -16.76
CA LYS A 6 -17.95 19.80 -15.80
C LYS A 6 -18.60 20.17 -14.45
N ALA A 7 -19.82 20.71 -14.49
CA ALA A 7 -20.58 20.98 -13.27
C ALA A 7 -20.93 19.69 -12.54
N LEU A 8 -21.39 18.66 -13.28
CA LEU A 8 -21.68 17.34 -12.71
C LEU A 8 -20.43 16.66 -12.14
N GLU A 9 -19.29 16.71 -12.83
CA GLU A 9 -18.03 16.16 -12.31
C GLU A 9 -17.61 16.84 -10.99
N LYS A 10 -17.80 18.16 -10.90
CA LYS A 10 -17.56 18.90 -9.67
C LYS A 10 -18.52 18.44 -8.57
N GLN A 11 -19.82 18.35 -8.84
CA GLN A 11 -20.81 17.88 -7.89
C GLN A 11 -20.46 16.49 -7.34
N LEU A 12 -20.15 15.53 -8.22
CA LEU A 12 -19.73 14.18 -7.79
C LEU A 12 -18.45 14.22 -6.93
N THR A 13 -17.52 15.14 -7.24
CA THR A 13 -16.31 15.30 -6.43
C THR A 13 -16.62 15.83 -5.04
N ASP A 14 -17.54 16.80 -4.95
CA ASP A 14 -17.97 17.40 -3.69
C ASP A 14 -18.75 16.37 -2.83
N GLU A 15 -19.61 15.56 -3.45
CA GLU A 15 -20.32 14.46 -2.78
C GLU A 15 -19.36 13.38 -2.26
N ILE A 16 -18.36 13.00 -3.05
CA ILE A 16 -17.31 12.07 -2.60
C ILE A 16 -16.55 12.67 -1.42
N ASP A 17 -16.19 13.96 -1.48
CA ASP A 17 -15.48 14.63 -0.38
C ASP A 17 -16.31 14.61 0.90
N LEU A 18 -17.61 14.89 0.83
CA LEU A 18 -18.52 14.85 1.98
C LEU A 18 -18.56 13.46 2.64
N ILE A 19 -18.63 12.39 1.84
CA ILE A 19 -18.57 11.01 2.35
C ILE A 19 -17.24 10.77 3.05
N LEU A 20 -16.14 11.21 2.44
CA LEU A 20 -14.78 11.01 2.96
C LEU A 20 -14.48 11.82 4.23
N GLN A 21 -15.23 12.89 4.53
CA GLN A 21 -15.09 13.61 5.81
C GLN A 21 -15.37 12.71 7.03
N ASN A 22 -16.04 11.57 6.85
CA ASN A 22 -16.27 10.58 7.91
C ASN A 22 -15.19 9.49 7.97
N GLU A 23 -14.18 9.53 7.10
CA GLU A 23 -13.13 8.52 7.01
C GLU A 23 -11.82 9.07 7.61
N PRO A 24 -11.38 8.60 8.80
CA PRO A 24 -10.20 9.15 9.48
C PRO A 24 -8.92 9.13 8.63
N ILE A 25 -8.74 8.05 7.86
CA ILE A 25 -7.62 7.89 6.92
C ILE A 25 -7.58 8.97 5.83
N TYR A 26 -8.73 9.50 5.44
CA TYR A 26 -8.79 10.60 4.49
C TYR A 26 -8.36 11.91 5.15
N LEU A 27 -8.93 12.23 6.30
CA LEU A 27 -8.65 13.47 7.03
C LEU A 27 -7.18 13.59 7.44
N GLU A 28 -6.59 12.49 7.90
CA GLU A 28 -5.29 12.53 8.55
C GLU A 28 -4.13 12.19 7.63
N PHE A 29 -4.38 11.47 6.53
CA PHE A 29 -3.33 11.01 5.65
C PHE A 29 -3.62 11.33 4.18
N LEU A 30 -4.62 10.71 3.56
CA LEU A 30 -4.79 10.80 2.10
C LEU A 30 -5.07 12.24 1.63
N GLY A 31 -5.95 12.98 2.32
CA GLY A 31 -6.30 14.37 2.00
C GLY A 31 -5.15 15.35 2.21
N LYS A 32 -4.18 15.03 3.08
CA LYS A 32 -2.97 15.84 3.29
C LYS A 32 -1.97 15.71 2.13
N ILE A 33 -2.07 14.65 1.32
CA ILE A 33 -1.15 14.40 0.21
C ILE A 33 -1.61 15.17 -1.03
N ARG A 34 -0.85 16.22 -1.40
CA ARG A 34 -1.13 16.98 -2.63
C ARG A 34 -1.14 16.06 -3.85
N GLY A 35 -2.23 16.14 -4.62
CA GLY A 35 -2.45 15.31 -5.81
C GLY A 35 -3.23 14.02 -5.54
N VAL A 36 -3.52 13.70 -4.27
CA VAL A 36 -4.40 12.60 -3.84
C VAL A 36 -5.66 13.23 -3.25
N GLY A 37 -6.54 13.72 -4.14
CA GLY A 37 -7.81 14.35 -3.74
C GLY A 37 -8.96 13.34 -3.58
N PRO A 38 -10.19 13.83 -3.31
CA PRO A 38 -11.35 13.00 -2.98
C PRO A 38 -11.57 11.81 -3.92
N ARG A 39 -11.45 12.03 -5.23
CA ARG A 39 -11.65 10.98 -6.24
C ARG A 39 -10.62 9.85 -6.17
N ILE A 40 -9.36 10.17 -5.89
CA ILE A 40 -8.30 9.17 -5.77
C ILE A 40 -8.45 8.45 -4.43
N SER A 41 -8.64 9.21 -3.35
CA SER A 41 -8.82 8.67 -2.00
C SER A 41 -10.02 7.74 -1.92
N GLY A 42 -11.18 8.16 -2.41
CA GLY A 42 -12.38 7.34 -2.46
C GLY A 42 -12.20 6.09 -3.32
N SER A 43 -11.44 6.16 -4.42
CA SER A 43 -11.10 4.97 -5.19
C SER A 43 -10.18 4.01 -4.43
N ILE A 44 -9.23 4.50 -3.62
CA ILE A 44 -8.36 3.63 -2.81
C ILE A 44 -9.20 2.94 -1.74
N ILE A 45 -9.97 3.71 -0.97
CA ILE A 45 -10.80 3.22 0.12
C ILE A 45 -11.82 2.21 -0.40
N ALA A 46 -12.53 2.51 -1.48
CA ALA A 46 -13.54 1.63 -2.04
C ALA A 46 -12.96 0.33 -2.64
N GLN A 47 -11.75 0.38 -3.24
CA GLN A 47 -11.14 -0.81 -3.85
C GLN A 47 -10.45 -1.70 -2.82
N THR A 48 -9.83 -1.13 -1.81
CA THR A 48 -9.15 -1.89 -0.76
C THR A 48 -10.09 -2.19 0.42
N MET A 49 -11.28 -1.60 0.48
CA MET A 49 -12.26 -1.75 1.57
C MET A 49 -11.69 -1.41 2.95
N ILE A 50 -10.79 -0.42 2.98
CA ILE A 50 -10.11 0.03 4.20
C ILE A 50 -11.09 0.76 5.09
N ARG A 51 -11.15 0.41 6.38
CA ARG A 51 -11.75 1.23 7.44
C ARG A 51 -10.74 1.41 8.55
N PHE A 52 -10.53 2.65 8.98
CA PHE A 52 -9.59 2.98 10.04
C PHE A 52 -10.34 3.57 11.24
N GLU A 53 -10.01 3.12 12.45
CA GLU A 53 -10.49 3.71 13.70
C GLU A 53 -9.35 4.44 14.40
N ARG A 54 -9.71 5.53 15.09
CA ARG A 54 -8.77 6.33 15.88
C ARG A 54 -8.62 5.70 17.25
N ILE A 55 -7.38 5.54 17.68
CA ILE A 55 -7.04 5.13 19.05
C ILE A 55 -6.05 6.10 19.68
N SER A 56 -6.04 6.17 21.01
CA SER A 56 -5.10 7.03 21.74
C SER A 56 -3.67 6.47 21.72
N SER A 57 -2.68 7.32 21.97
CA SER A 57 -1.27 6.89 21.99
C SER A 57 -0.98 5.95 23.16
N GLU A 58 -1.60 6.21 24.31
CA GLU A 58 -1.52 5.40 25.51
C GLU A 58 -2.15 4.03 25.29
N GLU A 59 -3.34 3.99 24.68
CA GLU A 59 -4.05 2.77 24.33
C GLU A 59 -3.28 1.93 23.31
N TYR A 60 -2.72 2.55 22.27
CA TYR A 60 -1.84 1.86 21.31
C TYR A 60 -0.66 1.19 22.00
N LYS A 61 0.05 1.93 22.88
CA LYS A 61 1.22 1.39 23.61
C LYS A 61 0.81 0.25 24.53
N ARG A 62 -0.25 0.44 25.32
CA ARG A 62 -0.78 -0.58 26.24
C ARG A 62 -1.14 -1.87 25.50
N LEU A 63 -1.84 -1.75 24.37
CA LEU A 63 -2.29 -2.91 23.59
C LEU A 63 -1.12 -3.61 22.89
N LYS A 64 -0.16 -2.83 22.36
CA LYS A 64 1.07 -3.36 21.79
C LYS A 64 1.89 -4.13 22.82
N GLU A 65 2.11 -3.57 24.00
CA GLU A 65 2.87 -4.19 25.11
C GLU A 65 2.17 -5.46 25.65
N HIS A 66 0.84 -5.40 25.84
CA HIS A 66 0.04 -6.54 26.27
C HIS A 66 0.17 -7.71 25.28
N HIS A 67 0.10 -7.43 23.99
CA HIS A 67 0.18 -8.46 22.96
C HIS A 67 1.61 -9.00 22.76
N GLU A 68 2.66 -8.15 22.79
CA GLU A 68 4.06 -8.60 22.77
C GLU A 68 4.35 -9.57 23.94
N SER A 69 3.71 -9.35 25.09
CA SER A 69 3.78 -10.26 26.24
C SER A 69 3.08 -11.60 25.98
N HIS A 70 1.90 -11.60 25.34
CA HIS A 70 1.20 -12.84 24.93
C HIS A 70 1.95 -13.64 23.87
N VAL A 71 2.59 -12.99 22.89
CA VAL A 71 3.41 -13.67 21.86
C VAL A 71 4.62 -14.38 22.49
N ILE A 72 5.24 -13.78 23.50
CA ILE A 72 6.33 -14.42 24.26
C ILE A 72 5.82 -15.68 24.97
N ILE A 73 4.63 -15.61 25.58
CA ILE A 73 4.00 -16.74 26.27
C ILE A 73 3.64 -17.85 25.27
N ASP A 74 3.01 -17.53 24.15
CA ASP A 74 2.65 -18.51 23.10
C ASP A 74 3.88 -19.16 22.46
N THR A 75 4.96 -18.39 22.26
CA THR A 75 6.23 -18.93 21.74
C THR A 75 6.87 -19.87 22.76
N GLN A 76 6.86 -19.51 24.05
CA GLN A 76 7.36 -20.37 25.13
C GLN A 76 6.51 -21.64 25.29
N LEU A 77 5.18 -21.55 25.19
CA LEU A 77 4.27 -22.70 25.21
C LEU A 77 4.46 -23.61 23.99
N THR A 78 4.69 -23.02 22.81
CA THR A 78 4.98 -23.79 21.57
C THR A 78 6.29 -24.55 21.70
N ILE A 79 7.34 -23.91 22.22
CA ILE A 79 8.64 -24.55 22.51
C ILE A 79 8.45 -25.67 23.56
N ALA A 80 7.70 -25.41 24.64
CA ALA A 80 7.44 -26.41 25.68
C ALA A 80 6.59 -27.61 25.20
N SER A 81 5.69 -27.39 24.24
CA SER A 81 4.87 -28.44 23.62
C SER A 81 5.62 -29.34 22.64
N GLN A 82 6.82 -28.95 22.19
CA GLN A 82 7.72 -29.82 21.42
C GLN A 82 8.48 -30.82 22.31
N ASP A 83 8.52 -30.57 23.62
CA ASP A 83 9.27 -31.36 24.59
C ASP A 83 8.39 -32.21 25.54
N SER A 84 7.06 -32.20 25.40
CA SER A 84 6.17 -32.95 26.30
C SER A 84 4.94 -33.54 25.62
N ASN A 85 4.82 -34.87 25.72
CA ASN A 85 3.70 -35.66 25.25
C ASN A 85 2.67 -35.74 26.38
N ASP A 86 1.87 -34.69 26.62
CA ASP A 86 0.76 -34.86 27.58
C ASP A 86 -0.41 -33.90 27.44
N THR A 87 -1.56 -34.49 27.74
CA THR A 87 -2.98 -34.08 27.83
C THR A 87 -3.30 -32.64 28.31
N GLN A 88 -2.31 -31.85 28.74
CA GLN A 88 -2.47 -30.46 29.22
C GLN A 88 -2.71 -29.43 28.11
N VAL A 89 -2.30 -29.72 26.86
CA VAL A 89 -2.47 -28.79 25.71
C VAL A 89 -3.95 -28.57 25.37
N MET A 90 -4.82 -29.57 25.59
CA MET A 90 -6.24 -29.47 25.24
C MET A 90 -7.05 -28.58 26.18
N VAL A 91 -6.67 -28.48 27.46
CA VAL A 91 -7.36 -27.61 28.44
C VAL A 91 -6.98 -26.14 28.25
N ALA A 92 -5.72 -25.87 27.90
CA ALA A 92 -5.24 -24.53 27.58
C ALA A 92 -5.84 -23.97 26.27
N SER A 93 -6.02 -24.83 25.26
CA SER A 93 -6.69 -24.45 24.00
C SER A 93 -8.16 -24.09 24.20
N GLN A 94 -8.85 -24.66 25.19
CA GLN A 94 -10.26 -24.39 25.46
C GLN A 94 -10.45 -23.06 26.22
N LEU A 95 -9.54 -22.73 27.14
CA LEU A 95 -9.54 -21.46 27.88
C LEU A 95 -9.17 -20.24 27.01
N ALA A 96 -8.37 -20.42 25.96
CA ALA A 96 -8.02 -19.37 25.00
C ALA A 96 -9.18 -19.01 24.04
N ILE A 97 -10.17 -19.89 23.90
CA ILE A 97 -11.37 -19.65 23.08
C ILE A 97 -12.40 -18.79 23.84
N ASP A 98 -12.35 -18.80 25.18
CA ASP A 98 -13.38 -18.18 26.03
C ASP A 98 -13.05 -16.75 26.49
N THR A 99 -11.89 -16.18 26.13
CA THR A 99 -11.60 -14.74 26.32
C THR A 99 -11.64 -13.96 25.01
N HIS A 100 -12.77 -14.06 24.30
CA HIS A 100 -13.17 -13.01 23.37
C HIS A 100 -13.64 -11.78 24.17
N GLU A 101 -12.69 -11.03 24.74
CA GLU A 101 -12.95 -9.62 25.02
C GLU A 101 -13.17 -8.93 23.67
N ASN A 102 -14.42 -8.54 23.43
CA ASN A 102 -14.99 -8.05 22.18
C ASN A 102 -14.43 -6.71 21.65
N ASN A 103 -13.16 -6.36 21.92
CA ASN A 103 -12.61 -5.05 21.51
C ASN A 103 -11.09 -4.99 21.24
N ALA A 104 -10.38 -6.12 21.20
CA ALA A 104 -8.94 -6.11 20.91
C ALA A 104 -8.65 -6.32 19.40
N PHE A 105 -8.02 -5.34 18.75
CA PHE A 105 -7.51 -5.47 17.37
C PHE A 105 -6.41 -6.56 17.27
N SER A 106 -6.21 -7.16 16.09
CA SER A 106 -5.19 -8.19 15.85
C SER A 106 -3.77 -7.61 15.71
N PHE A 107 -2.74 -8.44 15.87
CA PHE A 107 -1.34 -8.04 15.64
C PHE A 107 -1.11 -7.42 14.25
N GLU A 108 -1.68 -8.07 13.24
CA GLU A 108 -1.58 -7.60 11.86
C GLU A 108 -2.20 -6.20 11.74
N GLN A 109 -3.33 -5.94 12.39
CA GLN A 109 -3.95 -4.63 12.44
C GLN A 109 -3.05 -3.57 13.11
N TYR A 110 -2.39 -3.89 14.22
CA TYR A 110 -1.41 -2.97 14.85
C TYR A 110 -0.16 -2.74 14.01
N SER A 111 0.33 -3.75 13.29
CA SER A 111 1.52 -3.63 12.43
C SER A 111 1.32 -2.70 11.24
N LEU A 112 0.06 -2.43 10.91
CA LEU A 112 -0.41 -1.56 9.82
C LEU A 112 -0.94 -0.22 10.35
N ALA A 113 -0.66 0.13 11.61
CA ALA A 113 -1.17 1.32 12.28
C ALA A 113 -0.45 2.63 11.88
N GLN A 114 -1.18 3.48 11.15
CA GLN A 114 -0.64 4.76 10.69
C GLN A 114 -0.52 5.78 11.82
N LYS A 115 0.70 6.27 12.06
CA LYS A 115 0.97 7.39 12.97
C LYS A 115 0.45 8.70 12.38
N THR A 116 -0.30 9.47 13.17
CA THR A 116 -0.80 10.80 12.81
C THR A 116 -0.44 11.84 13.87
N GLU A 117 -0.82 13.10 13.66
CA GLU A 117 -0.67 14.18 14.65
C GLU A 117 -1.51 13.94 15.92
N ASN A 118 -2.57 13.13 15.79
CA ASN A 118 -3.61 12.95 16.80
C ASN A 118 -3.64 11.52 17.37
N GLY A 119 -2.55 10.75 17.21
CA GLY A 119 -2.43 9.37 17.70
C GLY A 119 -2.12 8.37 16.59
N TYR A 120 -2.85 7.24 16.59
CA TYR A 120 -2.70 6.16 15.61
C TYR A 120 -4.05 5.81 14.99
N LEU A 121 -4.01 5.44 13.71
CA LEU A 121 -5.14 4.89 12.97
C LEU A 121 -4.91 3.40 12.74
N ILE A 122 -5.86 2.55 13.16
CA ILE A 122 -5.80 1.09 12.99
C ILE A 122 -6.87 0.60 12.02
N PRO A 123 -6.56 -0.31 11.06
CA PRO A 123 -7.56 -0.90 10.17
C PRO A 123 -8.47 -1.88 10.93
N THR A 124 -9.80 -1.79 10.74
CA THR A 124 -10.78 -2.54 11.57
C THR A 124 -11.59 -3.62 10.85
N ARG A 125 -11.51 -3.71 9.52
CA ARG A 125 -12.12 -4.78 8.70
C ARG A 125 -11.22 -5.17 7.52
N ARG A 126 -11.33 -6.43 7.07
CA ARG A 126 -10.67 -7.02 5.88
C ARG A 126 -10.46 -6.00 4.76
N GLY A 127 -9.21 -5.56 4.67
CA GLY A 127 -8.71 -4.55 3.73
C GLY A 127 -7.20 -4.70 3.56
N ILE A 128 -6.40 -3.81 4.17
CA ILE A 128 -4.93 -3.93 4.13
C ILE A 128 -4.43 -5.13 4.95
N GLU A 129 -5.14 -5.51 6.03
CA GLU A 129 -4.82 -6.69 6.87
C GLU A 129 -4.75 -8.00 6.09
N ALA A 130 -5.42 -8.08 4.93
CA ALA A 130 -5.36 -9.26 4.06
C ALA A 130 -3.98 -9.46 3.40
N PHE A 131 -3.03 -8.55 3.62
CA PHE A 131 -1.69 -8.61 3.06
C PHE A 131 -0.63 -8.59 4.16
N ASP A 132 0.02 -9.73 4.39
CA ASP A 132 1.07 -9.87 5.41
C ASP A 132 2.28 -8.93 5.19
N THR A 133 2.47 -8.45 3.96
CA THR A 133 3.56 -7.53 3.63
C THR A 133 3.14 -6.46 2.64
N VAL A 134 3.80 -5.31 2.72
CA VAL A 134 3.72 -4.24 1.71
C VAL A 134 3.97 -4.77 0.30
N SER A 135 4.85 -5.77 0.16
CA SER A 135 5.14 -6.40 -1.13
C SER A 135 3.97 -7.22 -1.67
N LYS A 136 3.21 -7.93 -0.81
CA LYS A 136 1.96 -8.61 -1.21
C LYS A 136 0.88 -7.61 -1.59
N TYR A 137 0.73 -6.52 -0.83
CA TYR A 137 -0.21 -5.45 -1.19
C TYR A 137 0.18 -4.78 -2.51
N TRP A 138 1.45 -4.47 -2.71
CA TRP A 138 2.01 -3.98 -3.97
C TRP A 138 1.80 -4.94 -5.14
N ALA A 139 1.87 -6.25 -4.90
CA ALA A 139 1.58 -7.27 -5.90
C ALA A 139 0.11 -7.25 -6.30
N TRP A 140 -0.80 -7.12 -5.32
CA TRP A 140 -2.24 -6.97 -5.56
C TRP A 140 -2.60 -5.68 -6.30
N TRP A 141 -1.82 -4.60 -6.14
CA TRP A 141 -1.91 -3.40 -6.99
C TRP A 141 -1.50 -3.64 -8.45
N GLY A 142 -0.95 -4.82 -8.77
CA GLY A 142 -0.59 -5.22 -10.14
C GLY A 142 0.73 -4.64 -10.60
N LEU A 143 1.61 -4.28 -9.66
CA LEU A 143 2.89 -3.62 -9.92
C LEU A 143 4.08 -4.45 -9.42
N HIS A 144 3.87 -5.71 -9.09
CA HIS A 144 4.95 -6.66 -8.91
C HIS A 144 5.65 -6.97 -10.24
N VAL A 145 6.81 -7.61 -10.12
CA VAL A 145 7.65 -8.06 -11.21
C VAL A 145 7.62 -9.59 -11.19
N VAL A 146 7.41 -10.20 -12.35
CA VAL A 146 7.43 -11.64 -12.60
C VAL A 146 8.54 -11.87 -13.64
N ASP A 147 9.56 -12.66 -13.29
CA ASP A 147 10.69 -12.99 -14.17
C ASP A 147 11.36 -11.75 -14.80
N GLY A 148 11.62 -10.72 -13.97
CA GLY A 148 12.22 -9.47 -14.42
C GLY A 148 11.29 -8.54 -15.23
N HIS A 149 10.04 -8.95 -15.47
CA HIS A 149 9.06 -8.20 -16.25
C HIS A 149 7.87 -7.72 -15.41
N ALA A 150 7.29 -6.57 -15.77
CA ALA A 150 6.02 -6.16 -15.19
C ALA A 150 4.94 -7.21 -15.49
N ALA A 151 4.15 -7.61 -14.49
CA ALA A 151 3.07 -8.58 -14.67
C ALA A 151 2.17 -8.20 -15.85
N LYS A 152 1.81 -9.16 -16.72
CA LYS A 152 0.98 -8.94 -17.90
C LYS A 152 -0.22 -9.86 -17.87
N ARG A 153 -1.36 -9.41 -18.40
CA ARG A 153 -2.49 -10.29 -18.65
C ARG A 153 -2.20 -11.18 -19.84
N ARG A 154 -2.59 -12.44 -19.76
CA ARG A 154 -2.61 -13.37 -20.87
C ARG A 154 -4.02 -13.92 -21.03
N ARG A 155 -4.40 -14.23 -22.27
CA ARG A 155 -5.73 -14.76 -22.57
C ARG A 155 -5.85 -16.14 -21.93
N GLY A 156 -6.94 -16.37 -21.21
CA GLY A 156 -7.20 -17.65 -20.54
C GLY A 156 -6.53 -17.82 -19.16
N GLU A 157 -5.74 -16.85 -18.71
CA GLU A 157 -5.14 -16.86 -17.37
C GLU A 157 -5.89 -15.94 -16.41
N ASN A 158 -6.17 -16.44 -15.19
CA ASN A 158 -6.70 -15.64 -14.11
C ASN A 158 -5.60 -14.70 -13.57
N ILE A 159 -5.96 -13.44 -13.34
CA ILE A 159 -5.05 -12.45 -12.75
C ILE A 159 -5.18 -12.47 -11.21
N ASN A 160 -4.06 -12.34 -10.51
CA ASN A 160 -4.01 -12.25 -9.04
C ASN A 160 -3.82 -10.80 -8.55
N TRP A 161 -4.14 -9.80 -9.37
CA TRP A 161 -4.06 -8.38 -9.02
C TRP A 161 -5.29 -7.60 -9.48
N ASN A 162 -5.57 -6.47 -8.84
CA ASN A 162 -6.67 -5.59 -9.16
C ASN A 162 -6.35 -4.68 -10.38
N PRO A 163 -7.06 -4.84 -11.51
CA PRO A 163 -6.99 -3.98 -12.68
C PRO A 163 -7.07 -2.48 -12.41
N LYS A 164 -8.04 -2.08 -11.58
CA LYS A 164 -8.36 -0.68 -11.32
C LYS A 164 -7.25 -0.04 -10.50
N MET A 165 -6.73 -0.76 -9.51
CA MET A 165 -5.60 -0.30 -8.69
C MET A 165 -4.33 -0.14 -9.50
N ARG A 166 -4.07 -1.04 -10.46
CA ARG A 166 -2.96 -0.86 -11.40
C ARG A 166 -3.08 0.43 -12.20
N THR A 167 -4.26 0.73 -12.74
CA THR A 167 -4.49 2.00 -13.45
C THR A 167 -4.38 3.20 -12.51
N LEU A 168 -4.92 3.08 -11.30
CA LEU A 168 -4.90 4.15 -10.30
C LEU A 168 -3.48 4.49 -9.87
N SER A 169 -2.62 3.49 -9.70
CA SER A 169 -1.20 3.68 -9.36
C SER A 169 -0.46 4.57 -10.36
N TRP A 170 -0.75 4.42 -11.65
CA TRP A 170 -0.17 5.25 -12.70
C TRP A 170 -0.68 6.69 -12.59
N LYS A 171 -1.97 6.86 -12.31
CA LYS A 171 -2.56 8.19 -12.08
C LYS A 171 -1.94 8.87 -10.85
N ILE A 172 -1.76 8.14 -9.74
CA ILE A 172 -1.11 8.62 -8.53
C ILE A 172 0.33 9.05 -8.82
N GLY A 173 1.11 8.18 -9.50
CA GLY A 173 2.48 8.51 -9.89
C GLY A 173 2.56 9.75 -10.78
N ARG A 174 1.62 9.92 -11.72
CA ARG A 174 1.51 11.12 -12.54
C ARG A 174 1.16 12.36 -11.71
N GLN A 175 0.29 12.23 -10.71
CA GLN A 175 -0.01 13.33 -9.79
C GLN A 175 1.24 13.73 -9.00
N PHE A 176 1.97 12.79 -8.40
CA PHE A 176 3.23 13.09 -7.71
C PHE A 176 4.23 13.83 -8.60
N VAL A 177 4.31 13.45 -9.88
CA VAL A 177 5.13 14.16 -10.87
C VAL A 177 4.68 15.61 -11.08
N MET A 178 3.37 15.85 -11.19
CA MET A 178 2.80 17.17 -11.48
C MET A 178 2.80 18.13 -10.30
N GLN A 179 2.67 17.64 -9.06
CA GLN A 179 2.53 18.50 -7.89
C GLN A 179 3.85 19.11 -7.41
N GLY A 180 5.00 18.61 -7.87
CA GLY A 180 6.30 19.24 -7.64
C GLY A 180 6.87 19.14 -6.22
N ARG A 181 6.17 18.50 -5.27
CA ARG A 181 6.56 18.41 -3.85
C ARG A 181 6.28 17.02 -3.25
N GLY A 182 6.81 16.74 -2.06
CA GLY A 182 6.62 15.47 -1.34
C GLY A 182 7.20 14.29 -2.12
N TYR A 183 6.34 13.36 -2.56
CA TYR A 183 6.75 12.18 -3.36
C TYR A 183 7.53 12.53 -4.64
N ARG A 184 7.40 13.75 -5.17
CA ARG A 184 8.24 14.21 -6.29
C ARG A 184 9.74 14.14 -5.98
N GLN A 185 10.16 14.54 -4.78
CA GLN A 185 11.57 14.58 -4.40
C GLN A 185 12.18 13.17 -4.41
N ILE A 186 11.40 12.16 -3.99
CA ILE A 186 11.79 10.75 -4.05
C ILE A 186 11.96 10.30 -5.51
N ILE A 187 11.07 10.75 -6.41
CA ILE A 187 11.19 10.45 -7.85
C ILE A 187 12.46 11.06 -8.42
N ASP A 188 12.75 12.33 -8.14
CA ASP A 188 13.92 13.00 -8.70
C ASP A 188 15.23 12.40 -8.18
N LYS A 189 15.35 12.20 -6.85
CA LYS A 189 16.49 11.50 -6.24
C LYS A 189 16.72 10.11 -6.85
N GLU A 190 15.66 9.36 -7.08
CA GLU A 190 15.77 8.02 -7.67
C GLU A 190 16.15 8.07 -9.15
N LYS A 191 15.66 9.06 -9.90
CA LYS A 191 16.08 9.26 -11.29
C LYS A 191 17.57 9.57 -11.36
N ASP A 192 18.08 10.42 -10.48
CA ASP A 192 19.49 10.79 -10.44
C ASP A 192 20.36 9.56 -10.12
N ARG A 193 20.00 8.81 -9.07
CA ARG A 193 20.65 7.53 -8.73
C ARG A 193 20.68 6.55 -9.90
N LEU A 194 19.55 6.38 -10.61
CA LEU A 194 19.44 5.46 -11.75
C LEU A 194 20.20 5.98 -12.98
N ASN A 195 20.31 7.30 -13.15
CA ASN A 195 21.10 7.90 -14.22
C ASN A 195 22.61 7.75 -13.96
N GLU A 196 23.05 7.92 -12.71
CA GLU A 196 24.45 7.72 -12.29
C GLU A 196 24.88 6.25 -12.45
N GLN A 197 24.04 5.30 -12.03
CA GLN A 197 24.29 3.86 -12.22
C GLN A 197 24.37 3.45 -13.70
N ARG A 198 23.89 4.30 -14.62
CA ARG A 198 23.86 4.04 -16.05
C ARG A 198 25.15 4.45 -16.78
N LEU A 199 26.19 4.95 -16.11
CA LEU A 199 27.48 5.15 -16.79
C LEU A 199 28.07 3.78 -17.22
N PRO A 200 28.10 3.39 -18.52
CA PRO A 200 27.69 4.07 -19.76
C PRO A 200 26.47 3.44 -20.51
N LEU A 201 25.97 4.17 -21.51
CA LEU A 201 24.87 3.81 -22.41
C LEU A 201 25.09 2.39 -22.99
N GLY A 202 24.26 1.43 -22.59
CA GLY A 202 24.37 0.03 -23.04
C GLY A 202 24.31 -1.00 -21.91
N LYS A 203 24.64 -0.61 -20.68
CA LYS A 203 24.53 -1.50 -19.49
C LYS A 203 23.10 -1.68 -18.94
N CYS A 204 22.07 -1.22 -19.65
CA CYS A 204 20.71 -1.46 -19.21
C CYS A 204 20.37 -2.94 -19.43
N PRO A 205 19.87 -3.68 -18.43
CA PRO A 205 19.51 -5.10 -18.59
C PRO A 205 18.56 -5.37 -19.76
N HIS A 206 17.72 -4.39 -20.10
CA HIS A 206 16.76 -4.47 -21.21
C HIS A 206 17.18 -3.65 -22.44
N TYR A 207 18.46 -3.32 -22.62
CA TYR A 207 18.93 -2.48 -23.71
C TYR A 207 18.60 -3.07 -25.09
N GLU A 208 18.86 -4.36 -25.30
CA GLU A 208 18.57 -5.04 -26.56
C GLU A 208 17.07 -5.08 -26.87
N GLU A 209 16.23 -5.35 -25.87
CA GLU A 209 14.77 -5.26 -26.01
C GLU A 209 14.31 -3.84 -26.38
N CYS A 210 14.93 -2.81 -25.77
CA CYS A 210 14.62 -1.42 -26.09
C CYS A 210 15.01 -1.09 -27.53
N LYS A 211 16.17 -1.58 -27.97
CA LYS A 211 16.70 -1.39 -29.31
C LYS A 211 15.79 -2.05 -30.36
N ALA A 212 15.32 -3.27 -30.10
CA ALA A 212 14.36 -3.95 -30.98
C ALA A 212 13.02 -3.19 -31.13
N ARG A 213 12.65 -2.37 -30.14
CA ARG A 213 11.41 -1.56 -30.15
C ARG A 213 11.59 -0.13 -30.72
N LEU A 214 12.75 0.19 -31.31
CA LEU A 214 13.10 1.53 -31.82
C LEU A 214 12.30 2.02 -33.03
N LYS A 215 11.35 1.25 -33.59
CA LYS A 215 10.65 1.51 -34.87
C LYS A 215 10.37 2.98 -35.24
N LYS A 216 10.03 3.85 -34.26
CA LYS A 216 9.75 5.29 -34.48
C LYS A 216 10.61 6.26 -33.66
N ARG A 217 11.55 5.78 -32.82
CA ARG A 217 12.30 6.62 -31.89
C ARG A 217 13.76 6.70 -32.32
N LYS A 218 14.38 7.88 -32.19
CA LYS A 218 15.80 8.08 -32.50
C LYS A 218 16.73 7.43 -31.45
N GLU A 219 16.24 7.22 -30.23
CA GLU A 219 16.99 6.65 -29.11
C GLU A 219 16.16 5.64 -28.30
N PRO A 220 16.80 4.63 -27.67
CA PRO A 220 16.11 3.61 -26.89
C PRO A 220 15.40 4.24 -25.67
N ALA A 221 14.26 3.67 -25.27
CA ALA A 221 13.36 4.23 -24.26
C ALA A 221 13.90 4.21 -22.82
N CYS A 222 15.21 4.11 -22.61
CA CYS A 222 15.86 3.98 -21.31
C CYS A 222 15.54 5.16 -20.37
N LYS A 223 15.48 6.39 -20.87
CA LYS A 223 15.05 7.55 -20.06
C LYS A 223 13.60 7.38 -19.56
N GLY A 224 12.73 6.82 -20.39
CA GLY A 224 11.35 6.47 -20.02
C GLY A 224 11.28 5.33 -19.00
N HIS A 225 12.16 4.33 -19.11
CA HIS A 225 12.27 3.26 -18.11
C HIS A 225 12.72 3.80 -16.75
N ILE A 226 13.74 4.67 -16.73
CA ILE A 226 14.20 5.32 -15.49
C ILE A 226 13.07 6.13 -14.86
N HIS A 227 12.36 6.93 -15.66
CA HIS A 227 11.20 7.65 -15.17
C HIS A 227 10.14 6.71 -14.58
N ALA A 228 9.78 5.64 -15.27
CA ALA A 228 8.80 4.67 -14.80
C ALA A 228 9.25 3.93 -13.52
N MET A 229 10.53 3.55 -13.43
CA MET A 229 11.11 2.92 -12.24
C MET A 229 11.06 3.86 -11.04
N ALA A 230 11.51 5.11 -11.21
CA ALA A 230 11.49 6.12 -10.16
C ALA A 230 10.06 6.45 -9.70
N THR A 231 9.12 6.61 -10.63
CA THR A 231 7.70 6.81 -10.29
C THR A 231 7.13 5.61 -9.55
N ARG A 232 7.43 4.37 -9.97
CA ARG A 232 6.97 3.17 -9.26
C ARG A 232 7.58 3.07 -7.87
N LYS A 233 8.83 3.48 -7.66
CA LYS A 233 9.43 3.54 -6.32
C LYS A 233 8.67 4.49 -5.40
N ALA A 234 8.35 5.68 -5.88
CA ALA A 234 7.56 6.64 -5.09
C ALA A 234 6.15 6.13 -4.80
N VAL A 235 5.49 5.48 -5.76
CA VAL A 235 4.17 4.87 -5.53
C VAL A 235 4.27 3.69 -4.56
N LYS A 236 5.31 2.85 -4.65
CA LYS A 236 5.52 1.75 -3.70
C LYS A 236 5.75 2.27 -2.28
N LEU A 237 6.49 3.36 -2.13
CA LEU A 237 6.67 4.03 -0.84
C LEU A 237 5.35 4.61 -0.33
N PHE A 238 4.54 5.23 -1.19
CA PHE A 238 3.19 5.66 -0.83
C PHE A 238 2.31 4.49 -0.36
N VAL A 239 2.35 3.36 -1.06
CA VAL A 239 1.64 2.14 -0.65
C VAL A 239 2.15 1.62 0.69
N SER A 240 3.45 1.73 0.95
CA SER A 240 4.04 1.40 2.25
C SER A 240 3.50 2.27 3.37
N HIS A 241 3.44 3.60 3.17
CA HIS A 241 2.87 4.51 4.16
C HIS A 241 1.36 4.29 4.35
N LEU A 242 0.65 3.81 3.32
CA LEU A 242 -0.75 3.44 3.42
C LEU A 242 -0.96 2.15 4.24
N SER A 243 0.07 1.30 4.34
CA SER A 243 0.01 0.01 5.02
C SER A 243 0.94 -0.06 6.23
N GLN A 244 1.34 1.06 6.81
CA GLN A 244 2.22 1.13 7.98
C GLN A 244 1.52 1.91 9.05
#